data_AF-L5LJU0-F1
#
_entry.id   AF-L5LJU0-F1
#
_cell.length_a   1.000
_cell.length_b   1.000
_cell.length_c   1.000
_cell.angle_alpha   90.00
_cell.angle_beta   90.00
_cell.angle_gamma   90.00
#
_symmetry.space_group_name_H-M   'P 1'
#
loop_
_entity.id
_entity.type
_entity.pdbx_description
1 polymer ?
#
loop_
_entity_poly.entity_id
_entity_poly.type
_entity_poly.pdbx_seq_one_letter_code
_entity_poly.pdbx_strand_id
1 'polypeptide(L)'
;MGFVKVVKNKAYFKQYQVKFRRRREGKTDYYARKRLVIQDKNKYNTPKYRMIVRVTNRDIICQIAYARIEGDMIVCAAYAHELPKYGVKVGLTNYAAAYCTGLLLARRGPIYIYKEPGSVMSKMTKRTVEHQKSALQSVLGRCGEPALTAATGGLVTPH
;
A
#
# COMPACT_ATOMS: atom_id res chain seq x y z
N MET A 1 36.46 24.49 4.04
CA MET A 1 36.96 23.27 3.36
C MET A 1 36.07 23.01 2.16
N GLY A 2 36.64 23.11 0.95
CA GLY A 2 35.88 23.05 -0.31
C GLY A 2 35.31 21.66 -0.61
N PHE A 3 34.28 21.62 -1.46
CA PHE A 3 33.64 20.39 -1.93
C PHE A 3 34.61 19.61 -2.83
N VAL A 4 35.46 18.77 -2.24
CA VAL A 4 36.36 17.87 -2.99
C VAL A 4 35.52 16.71 -3.52
N LYS A 5 35.48 16.56 -4.85
CA LYS A 5 34.78 15.45 -5.51
C LYS A 5 35.45 14.14 -5.12
N VAL A 6 34.81 13.35 -4.27
CA VAL A 6 35.27 12.00 -3.91
C VAL A 6 35.26 11.13 -5.17
N VAL A 7 36.45 10.77 -5.66
CA VAL A 7 36.61 9.83 -6.78
C VAL A 7 36.37 8.42 -6.26
N LYS A 8 35.43 7.69 -6.88
CA LYS A 8 35.06 6.33 -6.46
C LYS A 8 36.17 5.34 -6.84
N ASN A 9 37.12 5.15 -5.93
CA ASN A 9 38.26 4.24 -6.12
C ASN A 9 37.92 2.80 -5.67
N LYS A 10 38.81 1.83 -5.98
CA LYS A 10 38.64 0.42 -5.57
C LYS A 10 38.44 0.27 -4.05
N ALA A 11 39.11 1.10 -3.24
CA ALA A 11 38.94 1.12 -1.79
C ALA A 11 37.53 1.53 -1.34
N TYR A 12 36.89 2.48 -2.06
CA TYR A 12 35.51 2.90 -1.79
C TYR A 12 34.52 1.74 -1.96
N PHE A 13 34.63 1.00 -3.07
CA PHE A 13 33.72 -0.12 -3.35
C PHE A 13 33.90 -1.29 -2.39
N LYS A 14 35.09 -1.49 -1.79
CA LYS A 14 35.31 -2.50 -0.75
C LYS A 14 34.54 -2.22 0.55
N GLN A 15 34.32 -0.95 0.89
CA GLN A 15 33.61 -0.53 2.12
C GLN A 15 32.15 -0.18 1.87
N TYR A 16 31.72 -0.11 0.60
CA TYR A 16 30.39 0.33 0.24
C TYR A 16 29.33 -0.74 0.58
N GLN A 17 28.62 -0.52 1.68
CA GLN A 17 27.50 -1.39 2.06
C GLN A 17 26.25 -1.05 1.24
N VAL A 18 25.91 -1.95 0.34
CA VAL A 18 24.77 -1.83 -0.56
C VAL A 18 23.45 -1.98 0.21
N LYS A 19 22.52 -1.05 0.01
CA LYS A 19 21.16 -1.16 0.57
C LYS A 19 20.34 -2.23 -0.16
N PHE A 20 19.28 -2.74 0.48
CA PHE A 20 18.37 -3.73 -0.13
C PHE A 20 17.89 -3.32 -1.53
N ARG A 21 17.71 -4.31 -2.42
CA ARG A 21 17.39 -4.11 -3.85
C ARG A 21 16.26 -3.09 -4.09
N ARG A 22 15.10 -3.27 -3.47
CA ARG A 22 13.94 -2.37 -3.68
C ARG A 22 14.13 -0.97 -3.09
N ARG A 23 15.07 -0.79 -2.14
CA ARG A 23 15.44 0.53 -1.62
C ARG A 23 16.33 1.28 -2.61
N ARG A 24 17.24 0.56 -3.30
CA ARG A 24 18.03 1.11 -4.41
C ARG A 24 17.16 1.53 -5.59
N GLU A 25 16.14 0.73 -5.92
CA GLU A 25 15.15 1.06 -6.94
C GLU A 25 14.15 2.17 -6.51
N GLY A 26 14.19 2.64 -5.25
CA GLY A 26 13.24 3.64 -4.73
C GLY A 26 11.79 3.15 -4.62
N LYS A 27 11.52 1.87 -4.87
CA LYS A 27 10.15 1.31 -4.93
C LYS A 27 9.58 0.97 -3.57
N THR A 28 10.38 0.90 -2.50
CA THR A 28 9.87 0.46 -1.20
C THR A 28 10.58 1.13 -0.04
N ASP A 29 9.77 1.66 0.88
CA ASP A 29 10.20 1.99 2.23
C ASP A 29 10.07 0.78 3.15
N TYR A 30 11.22 0.24 3.56
CA TYR A 30 11.29 -0.91 4.46
C TYR A 30 10.87 -0.56 5.89
N TYR A 31 10.96 0.71 6.30
CA TYR A 31 10.55 1.14 7.63
C TYR A 31 9.03 1.06 7.78
N ALA A 32 8.29 1.63 6.82
CA ALA A 32 6.84 1.48 6.73
C ALA A 32 6.44 0.01 6.56
N ARG A 33 7.07 -0.73 5.63
CA ARG A 33 6.73 -2.15 5.37
C ARG A 33 6.86 -3.03 6.62
N LYS A 34 7.89 -2.81 7.44
CA LYS A 34 8.09 -3.55 8.70
C LYS A 34 6.87 -3.42 9.62
N ARG A 35 6.34 -2.21 9.81
CA ARG A 35 5.17 -1.95 10.66
C ARG A 35 3.88 -2.58 10.12
N LEU A 36 3.75 -2.67 8.80
CA LEU A 36 2.57 -3.25 8.14
C LEU A 36 2.56 -4.79 8.23
N VAL A 37 3.73 -5.43 8.14
CA VAL A 37 3.88 -6.89 8.09
C VAL A 37 3.95 -7.50 9.48
N ILE A 38 4.53 -6.81 10.47
CA ILE A 38 4.62 -7.33 11.83
C ILE A 38 3.22 -7.63 12.36
N GLN A 39 3.10 -8.83 12.89
CA GLN A 39 1.92 -9.37 13.53
C GLN A 39 2.30 -9.87 14.92
N ASP A 40 1.35 -9.77 15.85
CA ASP A 40 1.55 -10.24 17.21
C ASP A 40 1.77 -11.74 17.20
N LYS A 41 2.79 -12.20 17.94
CA LYS A 41 3.15 -13.61 18.00
C LYS A 41 2.01 -14.49 18.53
N ASN A 42 1.14 -13.91 19.35
CA ASN A 42 -0.07 -14.54 19.88
C ASN A 42 -1.03 -14.99 18.77
N LYS A 43 -0.98 -14.34 17.61
CA LYS A 43 -1.84 -14.65 16.46
C LYS A 43 -1.26 -15.74 15.54
N TYR A 44 -0.14 -16.36 15.91
CA TYR A 44 0.50 -17.48 15.21
C TYR A 44 0.57 -17.27 13.69
N ASN A 45 0.11 -18.24 12.91
CA ASN A 45 0.16 -18.25 11.45
C ASN A 45 -1.09 -17.65 10.80
N THR A 46 -1.91 -16.91 11.54
CA THR A 46 -3.03 -16.20 10.89
C THR A 46 -2.45 -15.11 9.98
N PRO A 47 -2.86 -14.99 8.72
CA PRO A 47 -2.27 -14.02 7.81
C PRO A 47 -2.78 -12.60 8.07
N LYS A 48 -1.87 -11.65 8.31
CA LYS A 48 -2.21 -10.22 8.28
C LYS A 48 -2.32 -9.71 6.85
N TYR A 49 -3.56 -9.45 6.44
CA TYR A 49 -3.87 -8.88 5.13
C TYR A 49 -3.59 -7.37 5.10
N ARG A 50 -3.08 -6.89 3.97
CA ARG A 50 -2.84 -5.48 3.71
C ARG A 50 -3.35 -5.08 2.33
N MET A 51 -3.95 -3.90 2.25
CA MET A 51 -4.31 -3.29 0.98
C MET A 51 -3.12 -2.51 0.41
N ILE A 52 -2.75 -2.82 -0.82
CA ILE A 52 -1.70 -2.17 -1.59
C ILE A 52 -2.37 -1.41 -2.73
N VAL A 53 -2.24 -0.09 -2.69
CA VAL A 53 -2.73 0.78 -3.77
C VAL A 53 -1.51 1.43 -4.44
N ARG A 54 -1.36 1.21 -5.74
CA ARG A 54 -0.28 1.79 -6.55
C ARG A 54 -0.90 2.63 -7.66
N VAL A 55 -0.55 3.90 -7.68
CA VAL A 55 -0.93 4.81 -8.75
C VAL A 55 0.22 4.88 -9.73
N THR A 56 -0.07 4.61 -11.00
CA THR A 56 0.84 4.83 -12.13
C THR A 56 0.30 5.99 -12.96
N ASN A 57 1.06 6.45 -13.96
CA ASN A 57 0.65 7.59 -14.79
C ASN A 57 -0.62 7.33 -15.61
N ARG A 58 -0.98 6.06 -15.86
CA ARG A 58 -2.11 5.68 -16.71
C ARG A 58 -3.15 4.80 -16.01
N ASP A 59 -2.77 4.17 -14.91
CA ASP A 59 -3.60 3.14 -14.26
C ASP A 59 -3.47 3.18 -12.74
N ILE A 60 -4.53 2.74 -12.06
CA ILE A 60 -4.57 2.57 -10.61
C ILE A 60 -4.71 1.08 -10.33
N ILE A 61 -3.81 0.57 -9.51
CA ILE A 61 -3.72 -0.84 -9.17
C ILE A 61 -4.06 -0.98 -7.69
N CYS A 62 -5.12 -1.73 -7.39
CA CYS A 62 -5.54 -2.07 -6.04
C CYS A 62 -5.33 -3.57 -5.85
N GLN A 63 -4.65 -3.97 -4.78
CA GLN A 63 -4.37 -5.37 -4.46
C GLN A 63 -4.53 -5.63 -2.97
N ILE A 64 -4.96 -6.84 -2.62
CA ILE A 64 -4.84 -7.38 -1.26
C ILE A 64 -3.73 -8.41 -1.26
N ALA A 65 -2.81 -8.27 -0.32
CA ALA A 65 -1.72 -9.23 -0.15
C ALA A 65 -1.50 -9.56 1.32
N TYR A 66 -0.89 -10.71 1.57
CA TYR A 66 -0.34 -11.08 2.87
C TYR A 66 1.11 -11.54 2.69
N ALA A 67 1.90 -11.47 3.76
CA ALA A 67 3.33 -11.80 3.69
C ALA A 67 3.56 -13.28 3.99
N ARG A 68 4.35 -13.96 3.16
CA ARG A 68 5.00 -15.25 3.43
C ARG A 68 6.52 -15.09 3.39
N ILE A 69 7.24 -16.12 3.84
CA ILE A 69 8.71 -16.15 3.85
C ILE A 69 9.28 -16.01 2.43
N GLU A 70 8.68 -16.71 1.46
CA GLU A 70 9.06 -16.66 0.05
C GLU A 70 8.79 -15.29 -0.60
N GLY A 71 7.72 -14.62 -0.17
CA GLY A 71 7.25 -13.38 -0.79
C GLY A 71 5.85 -12.99 -0.36
N ASP A 72 5.37 -11.86 -0.86
CA ASP A 72 4.00 -11.42 -0.64
C ASP A 72 3.06 -12.16 -1.60
N MET A 73 2.05 -12.84 -1.08
CA MET A 73 1.03 -13.54 -1.85
C MET A 73 -0.17 -12.63 -2.08
N ILE A 74 -0.63 -12.51 -3.34
CA ILE A 74 -1.78 -11.67 -3.71
C ILE A 74 -3.04 -12.53 -3.64
N VAL A 75 -4.06 -12.03 -2.93
CA VAL A 75 -5.36 -12.69 -2.81
C VAL A 75 -6.31 -12.21 -3.90
N CYS A 76 -6.40 -10.88 -4.07
CA CYS A 76 -7.27 -10.24 -5.04
C CYS A 76 -6.58 -9.03 -5.66
N ALA A 77 -6.91 -8.75 -6.90
CA ALA A 77 -6.43 -7.60 -7.64
C ALA A 77 -7.57 -6.95 -8.44
N ALA A 78 -7.48 -5.63 -8.58
CA ALA A 78 -8.34 -4.80 -9.40
C ALA A 78 -7.51 -3.72 -10.09
N TYR A 79 -7.92 -3.37 -11.30
CA TYR A 79 -7.21 -2.42 -12.15
C TYR A 79 -8.18 -1.39 -12.72
N ALA A 80 -7.72 -0.15 -12.94
CA ALA A 80 -8.59 0.90 -13.45
C ALA A 80 -8.97 0.68 -14.92
N HIS A 81 -8.13 0.01 -15.71
CA HIS A 81 -8.47 -0.36 -17.09
C HIS A 81 -9.63 -1.35 -17.21
N GLU A 82 -10.10 -1.94 -16.11
CA GLU A 82 -11.32 -2.75 -16.10
C GLU A 82 -12.59 -1.91 -15.94
N LEU A 83 -12.47 -0.66 -15.43
CA LEU A 83 -13.58 0.25 -15.20
C LEU A 83 -14.41 0.62 -16.44
N PRO A 84 -13.85 0.70 -17.67
CA PRO A 84 -14.64 0.91 -18.87
C PRO A 84 -15.75 -0.13 -19.09
N LYS A 85 -15.56 -1.36 -18.60
CA LYS A 85 -16.60 -2.42 -18.63
C LYS A 85 -17.81 -2.07 -17.76
N TYR A 86 -17.62 -1.22 -16.76
CA TYR A 86 -18.63 -0.79 -15.80
C TYR A 86 -19.14 0.63 -16.09
N GLY A 87 -18.87 1.18 -17.29
CA GLY A 87 -19.38 2.47 -17.73
C GLY A 87 -18.46 3.67 -17.50
N VAL A 88 -17.32 3.52 -16.81
CA VAL A 88 -16.35 4.60 -16.60
C VAL A 88 -15.30 4.57 -17.71
N LYS A 89 -15.58 5.26 -18.81
CA LYS A 89 -14.76 5.22 -20.04
C LYS A 89 -13.55 6.15 -20.02
N VAL A 90 -13.58 7.23 -19.24
CA VAL A 90 -12.55 8.29 -19.22
C VAL A 90 -12.04 8.57 -17.81
N GLY A 91 -10.80 9.02 -17.69
CA GLY A 91 -10.23 9.49 -16.42
C GLY A 91 -9.83 8.37 -15.45
N LEU A 92 -9.09 7.36 -15.90
CA LEU A 92 -8.71 6.19 -15.08
C LEU A 92 -7.74 6.48 -13.92
N THR A 93 -7.22 7.70 -13.85
CA THR A 93 -6.26 8.16 -12.82
C THR A 93 -6.86 9.16 -11.85
N ASN A 94 -8.15 9.47 -11.95
CA ASN A 94 -8.81 10.43 -11.06
C ASN A 94 -9.19 9.80 -9.71
N TYR A 95 -9.59 10.65 -8.76
CA TYR A 95 -10.02 10.25 -7.43
C TYR A 95 -11.22 9.27 -7.48
N ALA A 96 -12.15 9.48 -8.41
CA ALA A 96 -13.32 8.65 -8.60
C ALA A 96 -12.96 7.23 -9.08
N ALA A 97 -12.02 7.10 -10.00
CA ALA A 97 -11.50 5.82 -10.51
C ALA A 97 -10.77 5.07 -9.40
N ALA A 98 -10.05 5.76 -8.52
CA ALA A 98 -9.44 5.15 -7.34
C ALA A 98 -10.50 4.56 -6.38
N TYR A 99 -11.61 5.28 -6.17
CA TYR A 99 -12.73 4.79 -5.37
C TYR A 99 -13.43 3.59 -6.04
N CYS A 100 -13.72 3.68 -7.35
CA CYS A 100 -14.37 2.61 -8.09
C CYS A 100 -13.50 1.34 -8.17
N THR A 101 -12.18 1.47 -8.36
CA THR A 101 -11.25 0.33 -8.33
C THR A 101 -11.17 -0.32 -6.94
N GLY A 102 -11.19 0.48 -5.87
CA GLY A 102 -11.26 -0.03 -4.51
C GLY A 102 -12.57 -0.78 -4.23
N LEU A 103 -13.71 -0.26 -4.71
CA LEU A 103 -15.02 -0.92 -4.57
C LEU A 103 -15.10 -2.23 -5.37
N LEU A 104 -14.54 -2.24 -6.56
CA LEU A 104 -14.46 -3.44 -7.41
C LEU A 104 -13.60 -4.51 -6.72
N LEU A 105 -12.46 -4.12 -6.13
CA LEU A 105 -11.65 -5.01 -5.32
C LEU A 105 -12.42 -5.52 -4.09
N ALA A 106 -13.16 -4.64 -3.41
CA ALA A 106 -14.00 -4.99 -2.27
C ALA A 106 -15.01 -6.08 -2.66
N ARG A 107 -15.66 -5.95 -3.82
CA ARG A 107 -16.64 -6.91 -4.35
C ARG A 107 -16.04 -8.25 -4.75
N ARG A 108 -14.83 -8.27 -5.32
CA ARG A 108 -14.13 -9.52 -5.71
C ARG A 108 -13.58 -10.29 -4.51
N GLY A 109 -13.15 -9.57 -3.47
CA GLY A 109 -12.59 -10.19 -2.28
C GLY A 109 -13.65 -10.83 -1.37
N PRO A 110 -13.34 -11.97 -0.72
CA PRO A 110 -14.22 -12.56 0.28
C PRO A 110 -14.35 -11.65 1.50
N ILE A 111 -15.57 -11.54 2.03
CA ILE A 111 -15.96 -10.58 3.08
C ILE A 111 -15.11 -10.75 4.36
N TYR A 112 -14.70 -11.98 4.67
CA TYR A 112 -13.95 -12.31 5.88
C TYR A 112 -12.55 -11.65 5.97
N ILE A 113 -11.97 -11.22 4.84
CA ILE A 113 -10.66 -10.54 4.82
C ILE A 113 -10.73 -9.15 5.45
N TYR A 114 -11.90 -8.51 5.40
CA TYR A 114 -12.11 -7.15 5.87
C TYR A 114 -12.56 -7.09 7.35
N LYS A 115 -12.72 -8.24 8.01
CA LYS A 115 -13.25 -8.34 9.38
C LYS A 115 -12.17 -8.19 10.46
N GLU A 116 -10.88 -8.26 10.11
CA GLU A 116 -9.77 -8.00 11.03
C GLU A 116 -9.36 -6.52 10.94
N PRO A 117 -9.48 -5.74 12.05
CA PRO A 117 -9.12 -4.32 12.08
C PRO A 117 -7.59 -4.18 12.07
N GLY A 118 -7.00 -4.29 10.89
CA GLY A 118 -5.54 -4.29 10.75
C GLY A 118 -5.03 -4.14 9.32
N SER A 119 -5.91 -3.91 8.34
CA SER A 119 -5.56 -3.67 6.94
C SER A 119 -4.96 -2.27 6.76
N VAL A 120 -3.77 -2.08 7.33
CA VAL A 120 -3.04 -0.82 7.28
C VAL A 120 -2.53 -0.61 5.84
N MET A 121 -2.82 0.57 5.31
CA MET A 121 -2.48 0.98 3.94
C MET A 121 -0.97 1.03 3.71
N SER A 122 -0.50 0.44 2.60
CA SER A 122 0.88 0.60 2.13
C SER A 122 1.11 2.02 1.58
N LYS A 123 1.43 2.98 2.46
CA LYS A 123 1.85 4.34 2.05
C LYS A 123 3.19 4.26 1.30
N MET A 124 3.24 4.71 0.04
CA MET A 124 4.50 4.77 -0.73
C MET A 124 4.96 6.16 -1.14
N THR A 125 4.13 7.21 -1.13
CA THR A 125 4.57 8.60 -1.41
C THR A 125 3.51 9.62 -1.01
N LYS A 126 3.91 10.86 -0.67
CA LYS A 126 3.01 11.93 -0.19
C LYS A 126 1.97 12.43 -1.23
N ARG A 127 2.25 12.36 -2.54
CA ARG A 127 1.32 12.78 -3.62
C ARG A 127 0.17 11.79 -3.89
N THR A 128 0.32 10.52 -3.52
CA THR A 128 -0.69 9.48 -3.79
C THR A 128 -1.68 9.29 -2.64
N VAL A 129 -1.50 9.99 -1.51
CA VAL A 129 -2.22 9.68 -0.27
C VAL A 129 -3.73 9.85 -0.40
N GLU A 130 -4.22 10.82 -1.17
CA GLU A 130 -5.66 11.06 -1.34
C GLU A 130 -6.35 9.98 -2.17
N HIS A 131 -5.75 9.57 -3.29
CA HIS A 131 -6.26 8.46 -4.11
C HIS A 131 -6.18 7.13 -3.35
N GLN A 132 -5.17 6.96 -2.49
CA GLN A 132 -5.08 5.79 -1.62
C GLN A 132 -6.14 5.81 -0.50
N LYS A 133 -6.42 6.99 0.09
CA LYS A 133 -7.50 7.19 1.08
C LYS A 133 -8.86 6.89 0.47
N SER A 134 -9.13 7.32 -0.76
CA SER A 134 -10.41 7.07 -1.43
C SER A 134 -10.65 5.60 -1.74
N ALA A 135 -9.61 4.91 -2.25
CA ALA A 135 -9.65 3.47 -2.45
C ALA A 135 -9.93 2.74 -1.13
N LEU A 136 -9.32 3.17 -0.03
CA LEU A 136 -9.56 2.58 1.30
C LEU A 136 -10.97 2.89 1.82
N GLN A 137 -11.47 4.11 1.61
CA GLN A 137 -12.84 4.51 1.99
C GLN A 137 -13.89 3.64 1.28
N SER A 138 -13.67 3.30 0.02
CA SER A 138 -14.59 2.45 -0.74
C SER A 138 -14.70 1.02 -0.19
N VAL A 139 -13.59 0.50 0.34
CA VAL A 139 -13.52 -0.84 0.94
C VAL A 139 -14.21 -0.84 2.30
N LEU A 140 -13.91 0.15 3.14
CA LEU A 140 -14.53 0.28 4.47
C LEU A 140 -16.03 0.54 4.39
N GLY A 141 -16.48 1.34 3.41
CA GLY A 141 -17.91 1.62 3.20
C GLY A 141 -18.74 0.36 2.91
N ARG A 142 -18.16 -0.69 2.33
CA ARG A 142 -18.83 -1.99 2.15
C ARG A 142 -18.97 -2.75 3.47
N CYS A 143 -18.04 -2.57 4.39
CA CYS A 143 -17.97 -3.30 5.67
C CYS A 143 -18.89 -2.72 6.75
N GLY A 144 -19.54 -1.57 6.50
CA GLY A 144 -20.45 -0.93 7.45
C GLY A 144 -19.75 -0.36 8.69
N GLU A 145 -18.42 -0.29 8.70
CA GLU A 145 -17.68 0.33 9.80
C GLU A 145 -17.59 1.86 9.59
N PRO A 146 -17.81 2.69 10.63
CA PRO A 146 -17.63 4.13 10.53
C PRO A 146 -16.14 4.46 10.34
N ALA A 147 -15.76 4.67 9.09
CA ALA A 147 -14.41 5.01 8.68
C ALA A 147 -14.06 6.46 9.09
N LEU A 148 -13.19 6.65 10.10
CA LEU A 148 -12.28 7.82 10.17
C LEU A 148 -11.16 7.78 11.23
N THR A 149 -11.17 6.92 12.25
CA THR A 149 -10.28 7.16 13.42
C THR A 149 -8.84 6.62 13.35
N ALA A 150 -8.46 5.79 12.38
CA ALA A 150 -7.16 5.09 12.44
C ALA A 150 -6.07 5.56 11.45
N ALA A 151 -6.38 6.45 10.50
CA ALA A 151 -5.46 6.77 9.38
C ALA A 151 -4.71 8.12 9.51
N THR A 152 -5.14 9.00 10.40
CA THR A 152 -4.44 10.21 10.79
C THR A 152 -3.73 9.96 12.11
N GLY A 153 -2.41 9.79 12.07
CA GLY A 153 -1.60 9.93 13.28
C GLY A 153 -1.79 11.35 13.81
N GLY A 154 -2.53 11.45 14.89
CA GLY A 154 -2.72 12.62 15.72
C GLY A 154 -3.14 12.10 17.09
N LEU A 155 -2.28 12.27 18.08
CA LEU A 155 -2.59 12.09 19.49
C LEU A 155 -3.87 12.86 19.82
N VAL A 156 -4.95 12.16 20.17
CA VAL A 156 -5.97 12.72 21.06
C VAL A 156 -6.39 11.59 21.99
N THR A 157 -5.82 11.60 23.19
CA THR A 157 -6.32 10.88 24.36
C THR A 157 -7.68 11.47 24.76
N PRO A 158 -8.68 10.65 25.13
CA PRO A 158 -9.97 11.15 25.58
C PRO A 158 -9.84 11.77 26.99
N HIS A 159 -10.29 13.02 27.13
CA HIS A 159 -10.78 13.59 28.38
C HIS A 159 -12.31 13.64 28.30
#